data_AF-A0A502BY88-F1
#
_entry.id   AF-A0A502BY88-F1
#
_cell.length_a   1.000
_cell.length_b   1.000
_cell.length_c   1.000
_cell.angle_alpha   90.00
_cell.angle_beta   90.00
_cell.angle_gamma   90.00
#
_symmetry.space_group_name_H-M   'P 1'
#
loop_
_entity.id
_entity.type
_entity.pdbx_description
1 polymer ?
#
loop_
_entity_poly.entity_id
_entity_poly.type
_entity_poly.pdbx_seq_one_letter_code
_entity_poly.pdbx_strand_id
1 'polypeptide(L)' 'MPGLNSFSHWIVLLVLVLLVFGTGKLRNAGRDLGSAIADFRKGLKDAQPDDTALRTVRPDVDGKQQP' A
#
# COMPACT_ATOMS: atom_id res chain seq x y z
N MET A 1 -32.95 13.69 14.41
CA MET A 1 -32.61 13.54 12.99
C MET A 1 -31.21 12.93 12.91
N PRO A 2 -31.04 11.61 12.71
CA PRO A 2 -29.71 11.00 12.75
C PRO A 2 -28.87 11.54 11.58
N GLY A 3 -27.83 12.30 11.92
CA GLY A 3 -26.96 13.00 10.99
C GLY A 3 -26.12 12.04 10.16
N LEU A 4 -26.19 12.24 8.84
CA LEU A 4 -25.52 11.48 7.77
C LEU A 4 -23.98 11.66 7.73
N ASN A 5 -23.38 12.23 8.77
CA ASN A 5 -21.98 12.67 8.75
C ASN A 5 -21.11 11.91 9.75
N SER A 6 -21.67 10.90 10.44
CA SER A 6 -20.94 10.12 11.43
C SER A 6 -20.45 8.81 10.81
N PHE A 7 -19.16 8.52 11.01
CA PHE A 7 -18.43 7.33 10.56
C PHE A 7 -19.20 6.00 10.78
N SER A 8 -20.11 5.96 11.75
CA SER A 8 -21.04 4.87 12.01
C SER A 8 -21.90 4.46 10.79
N HIS A 9 -22.29 5.39 9.91
CA HIS A 9 -23.10 5.04 8.72
C HIS A 9 -22.32 4.18 7.72
N TRP A 10 -21.05 4.51 7.49
CA TRP A 10 -20.17 3.75 6.60
C TRP A 10 -19.93 2.32 7.10
N ILE A 11 -19.81 2.12 8.43
CA ILE A 11 -19.70 0.79 9.02
C ILE A 11 -20.96 -0.04 8.77
N VAL A 12 -22.15 0.54 8.98
CA VAL A 12 -23.42 -0.18 8.77
C VAL A 12 -23.58 -0.59 7.30
N LEU A 13 -23.21 0.28 6.36
CA LEU A 13 -23.25 -0.03 4.93
C LEU A 13 -22.24 -1.13 4.55
N LEU A 14 -21.04 -1.10 5.13
CA LEU A 14 -20.01 -2.12 4.91
C LEU A 14 -20.49 -3.49 5.39
N VAL A 15 -21.09 -3.56 6.58
CA VAL A 15 -21.70 -4.79 7.10
C VAL A 15 -22.83 -5.28 6.19
N LEU A 16 -23.72 -4.40 5.73
CA LEU A 16 -24.82 -4.76 4.84
C LEU A 16 -24.31 -5.35 3.51
N VAL A 17 -23.29 -4.75 2.91
CA VAL A 17 -22.65 -5.27 1.68
C VAL A 17 -22.05 -6.66 1.95
N LEU A 18 -21.37 -6.85 3.08
CA LEU A 18 -20.82 -8.16 3.45
C LEU A 18 -21.91 -9.22 3.64
N LEU A 19 -23.08 -8.86 4.20
CA LEU A 19 -24.21 -9.80 4.33
C LEU A 19 -24.83 -10.15 2.97
N VAL A 20 -25.04 -9.17 2.09
CA VAL A 20 -25.67 -9.37 0.77
C VAL A 20 -24.76 -10.19 -0.15
N PHE A 21 -23.47 -9.87 -0.19
CA PHE A 21 -22.51 -10.55 -1.05
C PHE A 21 -21.93 -11.82 -0.42
N GLY A 22 -21.96 -11.92 0.92
CA GLY A 22 -21.28 -12.96 1.68
C GLY A 22 -19.77 -12.77 1.71
N THR A 23 -19.11 -13.23 2.79
CA THR A 23 -17.65 -13.11 2.96
C THR A 23 -16.86 -13.98 1.99
N GLY A 24 -17.43 -15.08 1.48
CA GLY A 24 -16.78 -15.99 0.53
C GLY A 24 -16.52 -15.35 -0.84
N LYS A 25 -17.55 -14.74 -1.45
CA LYS A 25 -17.40 -14.04 -2.75
C LYS A 25 -16.52 -12.80 -2.63
N LEU A 26 -16.67 -12.05 -1.53
CA LEU A 26 -15.84 -10.87 -1.28
C LEU A 26 -14.37 -11.23 -1.10
N ARG A 27 -14.05 -12.36 -0.47
CA ARG A 27 -12.67 -12.84 -0.32
C ARG A 27 -12.07 -13.32 -1.65
N ASN A 28 -12.85 -14.02 -2.49
CA ASN A 28 -12.36 -14.46 -3.79
C ASN A 28 -12.10 -13.26 -4.72
N ALA A 29 -13.11 -12.39 -4.89
CA ALA A 29 -12.97 -11.18 -5.69
C ALA A 29 -11.93 -10.21 -5.12
N GLY A 30 -11.86 -10.07 -3.79
CA GLY A 30 -10.89 -9.24 -3.11
C GLY A 30 -9.45 -9.77 -3.23
N ARG A 31 -9.25 -11.08 -3.38
CA ARG A 31 -7.92 -11.65 -3.62
C ARG A 31 -7.42 -11.31 -5.02
N ASP A 32 -8.27 -11.45 -6.04
CA ASP A 32 -7.93 -11.17 -7.44
C ASP A 32 -7.68 -9.67 -7.67
N LEU A 33 -8.57 -8.83 -7.13
CA LEU A 33 -8.40 -7.37 -7.17
C LEU A 33 -7.20 -6.93 -6.31
N GLY A 34 -7.01 -7.56 -5.15
CA GLY A 34 -5.92 -7.26 -4.23
C GLY A 34 -4.55 -7.56 -4.82
N SER A 35 -4.38 -8.67 -5.56
CA SER A 35 -3.12 -8.97 -6.24
C SER A 35 -2.82 -7.95 -7.34
N ALA A 36 -3.82 -7.59 -8.16
CA ALA A 36 -3.63 -6.60 -9.22
C ALA A 36 -3.24 -5.22 -8.66
N ILE A 37 -3.87 -4.79 -7.56
CA ILE A 37 -3.52 -3.54 -6.87
C ILE A 37 -2.14 -3.63 -6.21
N ALA A 38 -1.76 -4.79 -5.67
CA ALA A 38 -0.45 -5.01 -5.07
C ALA A 38 0.69 -4.89 -6.11
N ASP A 39 0.51 -5.50 -7.28
CA ASP A 39 1.46 -5.41 -8.40
C ASP A 39 1.55 -3.97 -8.92
N PHE A 40 0.40 -3.27 -9.03
CA PHE A 40 0.37 -1.85 -9.39
C PHE A 40 1.14 -0.98 -8.37
N ARG A 41 0.92 -1.17 -7.07
CA ARG A 41 1.64 -0.43 -6.02
C ARG A 41 3.14 -0.73 -6.05
N LYS A 42 3.53 -1.97 -6.37
CA LYS A 42 4.93 -2.36 -6.52
C LYS A 42 5.56 -1.65 -7.73
N GLY A 43 4.90 -1.68 -8.89
CA GLY A 43 5.36 -0.96 -10.09
C GLY A 43 5.49 0.54 -9.87
N LEU A 44 4.60 1.17 -9.10
CA LEU A 44 4.71 2.58 -8.74
C LEU A 44 5.91 2.87 -7.82
N LYS A 45 6.26 1.94 -6.92
CA LYS A 45 7.46 2.06 -6.06
C LYS A 45 8.73 1.88 -6.87
N ASP A 46 8.76 0.90 -7.77
CA ASP A 46 9.92 0.63 -8.62
C ASP A 46 10.13 1.73 -9.69
N ALA A 47 9.06 2.42 -10.08
CA ALA A 47 9.10 3.57 -11.00
C ALA A 47 9.40 4.91 -10.31
N GLN A 48 9.31 4.98 -8.97
CA GLN A 48 9.87 6.08 -8.23
C GLN A 48 11.39 5.83 -8.20
N PRO A 49 12.22 6.60 -8.92
CA PRO A 49 13.65 6.36 -8.93
C PRO A 49 14.13 6.38 -7.48
N ASP A 50 14.73 5.29 -7.06
CA ASP A 50 15.38 5.17 -5.77
C ASP A 50 16.43 6.29 -5.66
N ASP A 51 16.08 7.37 -4.97
CA ASP A 51 17.04 8.24 -4.25
C ASP A 51 17.90 7.42 -3.25
N THR A 52 17.63 6.12 -3.12
CA THR A 52 18.38 5.13 -2.35
C THR A 52 19.59 4.53 -3.10
N ALA A 53 19.74 4.75 -4.41
CA ALA A 53 20.88 4.24 -5.18
C ALA A 53 22.10 5.19 -5.22
N LEU A 54 22.04 6.35 -4.54
CA LEU A 54 23.12 7.34 -4.50
C LEU A 54 24.01 7.25 -3.23
N ARG A 55 23.84 6.23 -2.39
CA ARG A 55 24.57 6.07 -1.11
C ARG A 55 25.58 4.92 -1.04
N THR A 56 26.00 4.35 -2.17
CA THR A 56 27.02 3.28 -2.17
C THR A 56 28.19 3.53 -3.12
N VAL A 57 28.37 4.74 -3.64
CA VAL A 57 29.60 5.11 -4.38
C VAL A 57 30.29 6.28 -3.67
N ARG A 58 31.27 5.91 -2.81
CA ARG A 58 32.36 6.74 -2.23
C ARG A 58 31.99 7.84 -1.21
N PRO A 59 32.65 7.83 -0.05
CA PRO A 59 34.05 8.24 -0.01
C PRO A 59 34.97 7.24 0.71
N ASP A 60 35.56 6.31 -0.05
CA ASP A 60 36.87 5.72 0.27
C ASP A 60 37.98 6.54 -0.39
N VAL A 61 38.06 7.85 -0.15
CA VAL A 61 39.31 8.56 -0.49
C VAL A 61 39.61 9.60 0.57
N ASP A 62 40.75 9.37 1.21
CA ASP A 62 41.64 10.34 1.86
C ASP A 62 41.37 10.72 3.32
N GLY A 63 42.29 10.33 4.21
CA GLY A 63 42.36 10.89 5.56
C GLY A 63 42.96 10.04 6.69
N LYS A 64 43.45 8.81 6.45
CA LYS A 64 44.31 8.13 7.43
C LYS A 64 45.46 7.38 6.76
N GLN A 65 46.67 7.79 7.15
CA GLN A 65 47.99 7.21 6.88
C GLN A 65 48.45 7.38 5.42
N GLN A 66 49.61 7.95 5.13
CA GLN A 66 50.90 7.94 5.84
C GLN A 66 51.88 8.89 5.10
N PRO A 67 53.12 9.15 5.57
CA PRO A 67 53.71 9.09 6.90
C PRO A 67 54.12 10.46 7.48
#